data_AF-A0AAU2U6X3-F1
#
_entry.id   AF-A0AAU2U6X3-F1
#
_cell.length_a   1.000
_cell.length_b   1.000
_cell.length_c   1.000
_cell.angle_alpha   90.00
_cell.angle_beta   90.00
_cell.angle_gamma   90.00
#
_symmetry.space_group_name_H-M   'P 1'
#
loop_
_entity.id
_entity.type
_entity.pdbx_description
1 polymer ?
#
loop_
_entity_poly.entity_id
_entity_poly.type
_entity_poly.pdbx_seq_one_letter_code
_entity_poly.pdbx_strand_id
1 'polypeptide(L)'
;MNGPVIIRAHVQQLLASPGEDPVLYLKAGPNDEGGELEVDHWVAAYVPHPKVLVHRHEVVDAIGEDPDEDAVEHYLTLLQPTVDEVASSLA
;
A
#
# COMPACT_ATOMS: atom_id res chain seq x y z
N MET A 1 -15.07 13.45 3.26
CA MET A 1 -13.83 13.36 2.48
C MET A 1 -13.70 11.90 2.09
N ASN A 2 -13.58 11.57 0.81
CA ASN A 2 -13.25 10.20 0.41
C ASN A 2 -11.75 10.02 0.75
N GLY A 3 -11.42 9.07 1.62
CA GLY A 3 -10.04 8.76 1.96
C GLY A 3 -9.32 8.03 0.81
N PRO A 4 -8.00 7.83 0.90
CA PRO A 4 -7.27 7.00 -0.04
C PRO A 4 -7.87 5.60 -0.11
N VAL A 5 -8.03 5.08 -1.33
CA VAL A 5 -8.60 3.75 -1.58
C VAL A 5 -7.51 2.82 -2.06
N ILE A 6 -7.38 1.67 -1.43
CA ILE A 6 -6.52 0.60 -1.92
C ILE A 6 -7.30 -0.30 -2.89
N ILE A 7 -6.69 -0.57 -4.05
CA ILE A 7 -7.27 -1.43 -5.08
C ILE A 7 -6.32 -2.56 -5.42
N ARG A 8 -6.84 -3.59 -6.08
CA ARG A 8 -6.09 -4.78 -6.52
C ARG A 8 -4.81 -4.44 -7.28
N ALA A 9 -4.84 -3.43 -8.14
CA ALA A 9 -3.69 -3.02 -8.93
C ALA A 9 -2.47 -2.68 -8.05
N HIS A 10 -2.68 -2.08 -6.88
CA HIS A 10 -1.59 -1.73 -5.95
C HIS A 10 -0.91 -2.98 -5.39
N VAL A 11 -1.69 -3.98 -4.96
CA VAL A 11 -1.16 -5.26 -4.46
C VAL A 11 -0.40 -6.00 -5.56
N GLN A 12 -0.94 -6.02 -6.77
CA GLN A 12 -0.27 -6.64 -7.92
C GLN A 12 1.05 -5.94 -8.27
N GLN A 13 1.07 -4.61 -8.24
CA GLN A 13 2.29 -3.82 -8.45
C GLN A 13 3.34 -4.10 -7.37
N LEU A 14 2.92 -4.18 -6.10
CA LEU A 14 3.80 -4.54 -4.99
C LEU A 14 4.43 -5.91 -5.19
N LEU A 15 3.62 -6.93 -5.48
CA LEU A 15 4.10 -8.31 -5.65
C LEU A 15 5.03 -8.47 -6.85
N ALA A 16 4.76 -7.74 -7.94
CA ALA A 16 5.58 -7.71 -9.14
C ALA A 16 6.80 -6.78 -9.05
N SER A 17 6.95 -6.01 -7.96
CA SER A 17 8.02 -5.02 -7.85
C SER A 17 9.38 -5.72 -7.67
N PRO A 18 10.39 -5.42 -8.52
CA PRO A 18 11.72 -6.03 -8.43
C PRO A 18 12.64 -5.37 -7.38
N GLY A 19 12.14 -4.38 -6.64
CA GLY A 19 12.91 -3.65 -5.63
C GLY A 19 13.30 -4.50 -4.43
N GLU A 20 14.35 -4.09 -3.71
CA GLU A 20 14.69 -4.67 -2.41
C GLU A 20 13.67 -4.20 -1.36
N ASP A 21 12.94 -5.13 -0.77
CA ASP A 21 11.85 -4.88 0.21
C ASP A 21 10.86 -3.77 -0.22
N PRO A 22 10.06 -4.01 -1.27
CA PRO A 22 9.08 -3.04 -1.71
C PRO A 22 7.90 -2.96 -0.73
N VAL A 23 7.34 -1.77 -0.58
CA VAL A 23 6.23 -1.44 0.33
C VAL A 23 5.12 -0.72 -0.41
N LEU A 24 3.89 -0.84 0.09
CA LEU A 24 2.83 0.11 -0.20
C LEU A 24 2.88 1.25 0.80
N TYR A 25 2.63 2.47 0.32
CA TYR A 25 2.67 3.66 1.15
C TYR A 25 1.67 4.72 0.68
N LEU A 26 1.39 5.69 1.54
CA LEU A 26 0.61 6.88 1.18
C LEU A 26 1.49 8.01 0.69
N LYS A 27 1.16 8.54 -0.48
CA LYS A 27 1.82 9.65 -1.16
C LYS A 27 0.86 10.84 -1.27
N ALA A 28 1.36 12.06 -1.03
CA ALA A 28 0.55 13.28 -1.14
C ALA A 28 0.76 13.98 -2.50
N GLY A 29 -0.15 13.76 -3.46
CA GLY A 29 -0.04 14.30 -4.82
C GLY A 29 1.15 13.74 -5.63
N PRO A 30 1.36 14.16 -6.90
CA PRO A 30 2.24 13.48 -7.86
C PRO A 30 3.73 13.39 -7.48
N ASN A 31 4.20 14.11 -6.45
CA ASN A 31 5.59 14.05 -5.95
C ASN A 31 5.69 14.12 -4.42
N ASP A 32 4.63 13.78 -3.68
CA ASP A 32 4.62 13.95 -2.22
C ASP A 32 4.70 15.42 -1.74
N GLU A 33 4.37 16.37 -2.63
CA GLU A 33 4.44 17.83 -2.40
C GLU A 33 3.11 18.42 -1.86
N GLY A 34 2.19 17.56 -1.42
CA GLY A 34 0.87 17.93 -0.92
C GLY A 34 -0.24 17.69 -1.95
N GLY A 35 -1.47 17.53 -1.44
CA GLY A 35 -2.64 17.21 -2.26
C GLY A 35 -3.46 16.07 -1.68
N GLU A 36 -4.25 15.41 -2.52
CA GLU A 36 -4.99 14.21 -2.14
C GLU A 36 -4.01 13.05 -1.88
N LEU A 37 -4.30 12.25 -0.85
CA LEU A 37 -3.49 11.07 -0.53
C LEU A 37 -3.84 9.95 -1.48
N GLU A 38 -2.82 9.32 -2.05
CA GLU A 38 -2.93 8.20 -2.98
C GLU A 38 -2.06 7.04 -2.49
N VAL A 39 -2.47 5.81 -2.77
CA VAL A 39 -1.66 4.62 -2.49
C VAL A 39 -0.71 4.41 -3.66
N ASP A 40 0.57 4.25 -3.37
CA ASP A 40 1.60 3.94 -4.36
C ASP A 40 2.57 2.89 -3.77
N HIS A 41 3.51 2.40 -4.57
CA HIS A 41 4.52 1.45 -4.15
C HIS A 41 5.94 2.00 -4.39
N TRP A 42 6.85 1.69 -3.47
CA TRP A 42 8.27 2.01 -3.64
C TRP A 42 9.14 1.07 -2.79
N VAL A 43 10.45 1.18 -2.91
CA VAL A 43 11.42 0.54 -2.02
C VAL A 43 11.36 1.18 -0.63
N ALA A 44 11.26 0.37 0.44
CA ALA A 44 11.12 0.82 1.82
C ALA A 44 12.17 1.87 2.24
N ALA A 45 13.40 1.74 1.76
CA ALA A 45 14.51 2.64 2.10
C ALA A 45 14.28 4.12 1.71
N TYR A 46 13.36 4.41 0.78
CA TYR A 46 13.03 5.78 0.36
C TYR A 46 11.67 6.26 0.88
N VAL A 47 10.95 5.42 1.64
CA VAL A 47 9.63 5.75 2.16
C VAL A 47 9.74 6.04 3.66
N PRO A 48 9.28 7.21 4.15
CA PRO A 48 9.20 7.46 5.57
C PRO A 48 8.32 6.42 6.26
N HIS A 49 8.80 5.79 7.33
CA HIS A 49 8.06 4.75 8.05
C HIS A 49 6.61 5.12 8.42
N PRO A 50 6.28 6.38 8.83
CA PRO A 50 4.90 6.75 9.15
C PRO A 50 3.94 6.70 7.96
N LYS A 51 4.44 6.59 6.72
CA LYS A 51 3.63 6.52 5.50
C LYS A 51 3.45 5.08 5.00
N VAL A 52 4.21 4.13 5.55
CA VAL A 52 4.18 2.73 5.11
C VAL A 52 2.87 2.09 5.55
N LEU A 53 2.23 1.40 4.61
CA LEU A 53 1.00 0.65 4.83
C LEU A 53 1.30 -0.82 5.10
N VAL A 54 2.14 -1.42 4.25
CA VAL A 54 2.52 -2.83 4.35
C VAL A 54 3.75 -3.14 3.51
N HIS A 55 4.55 -4.12 3.93
CA HIS A 55 5.66 -4.65 3.14
C HIS A 55 5.23 -5.80 2.23
N ARG A 56 5.92 -6.00 1.09
CA ARG A 56 5.67 -7.13 0.18
C ARG A 56 5.74 -8.46 0.92
N HIS A 57 6.72 -8.65 1.80
CA HIS A 57 6.87 -9.92 2.52
C HIS A 57 5.66 -10.22 3.42
N GLU A 58 5.06 -9.21 4.07
CA GLU A 58 3.84 -9.38 4.87
C GLU A 58 2.64 -9.74 4.01
N VAL A 59 2.53 -9.17 2.80
CA VAL A 59 1.49 -9.57 1.82
C VAL A 59 1.69 -11.02 1.41
N VAL A 60 2.92 -11.42 1.06
CA VAL A 60 3.24 -12.79 0.67
C VAL A 60 2.96 -13.78 1.81
N ASP A 61 3.26 -13.42 3.06
CA ASP A 61 2.94 -14.25 4.22
C ASP A 61 1.43 -14.39 4.45
N ALA A 62 0.64 -13.35 4.12
CA ALA A 62 -0.80 -13.34 4.31
C ALA A 62 -1.57 -14.10 3.22
N ILE A 63 -1.22 -13.90 1.94
CA ILE A 63 -1.99 -14.42 0.79
C ILE A 63 -1.19 -15.28 -0.19
N GLY A 64 0.12 -15.45 0.02
CA GLY A 64 1.01 -16.19 -0.88
C GLY A 64 1.68 -15.31 -1.94
N GLU A 65 2.63 -15.89 -2.67
CA GLU A 65 3.39 -15.18 -3.73
C GLU A 65 2.56 -14.98 -5.02
N ASP A 66 1.72 -15.95 -5.36
CA ASP A 66 0.79 -15.91 -6.50
C ASP A 66 -0.65 -16.11 -6.00
N PRO A 67 -1.25 -15.09 -5.34
CA PRO A 67 -2.61 -15.18 -4.82
C PRO A 67 -3.66 -15.16 -5.94
N ASP A 68 -4.77 -15.86 -5.72
CA ASP A 68 -5.97 -15.74 -6.56
C ASP A 68 -6.75 -14.43 -6.28
N GLU A 69 -7.76 -14.17 -7.10
CA GLU A 69 -8.53 -12.91 -7.03
C GLU A 69 -9.30 -12.77 -5.71
N ASP A 70 -9.94 -13.83 -5.23
CA ASP A 70 -10.69 -13.83 -3.97
C ASP A 70 -9.77 -13.54 -2.77
N ALA A 71 -8.57 -14.13 -2.75
CA ALA A 71 -7.58 -13.87 -1.71
C ALA A 71 -7.16 -12.39 -1.68
N VAL A 72 -6.95 -11.78 -2.85
CA VAL A 72 -6.60 -10.36 -2.94
C VAL A 72 -7.77 -9.48 -2.48
N GLU A 73 -9.01 -9.74 -2.92
CA GLU A 73 -10.17 -8.93 -2.51
C GLU A 73 -10.43 -9.00 -0.99
N HIS A 74 -10.28 -10.19 -0.40
CA HIS A 74 -10.38 -10.34 1.05
C HIS A 74 -9.29 -9.54 1.76
N TYR A 75 -8.05 -9.62 1.27
CA TYR A 75 -6.93 -8.90 1.85
C TYR A 75 -7.06 -7.37 1.75
N LEU A 76 -7.54 -6.84 0.62
CA LEU A 76 -7.82 -5.41 0.46
C LEU A 76 -8.80 -4.89 1.51
N THR A 77 -9.84 -5.69 1.82
CA THR A 77 -10.83 -5.34 2.86
C THR A 77 -10.18 -5.26 4.25
N LEU A 78 -9.21 -6.13 4.53
CA LEU A 78 -8.45 -6.12 5.79
C LEU A 78 -7.44 -4.97 5.86
N LEU A 79 -6.92 -4.52 4.71
CA LEU A 79 -5.89 -3.49 4.64
C LEU A 79 -6.45 -2.06 4.60
N GLN A 80 -7.70 -1.85 4.14
CA GLN A 80 -8.34 -0.53 4.10
C GLN A 80 -8.36 0.20 5.45
N PRO A 81 -8.63 -0.44 6.61
CA PRO A 81 -8.54 0.24 7.91
C PRO A 81 -7.14 0.80 8.21
N THR A 82 -6.07 0.10 7.83
CA THR A 82 -4.69 0.60 7.97
C THR A 82 -4.47 1.82 7.08
N VAL A 83 -5.01 1.80 5.86
CA VAL A 83 -4.97 2.96 4.95
C VAL A 83 -5.64 4.17 5.59
N ASP A 84 -6.82 3.99 6.18
CA ASP A 84 -7.57 5.06 6.83
C ASP A 84 -6.85 5.60 8.08
N GLU A 85 -6.23 4.71 8.88
CA GLU A 85 -5.45 5.09 10.07
C GLU A 85 -4.22 5.93 9.68
N VAL A 86 -3.42 5.43 8.73
CA VAL A 86 -2.22 6.14 8.26
C VAL A 86 -2.60 7.47 7.62
N ALA A 87 -3.66 7.50 6.81
CA ALA A 87 -4.16 8.74 6.23
C ALA A 87 -4.57 9.76 7.29
N SER A 88 -5.26 9.31 8.34
CA SER A 88 -5.67 10.16 9.47
C SER A 88 -4.48 10.69 10.27
N SER A 89 -3.37 9.94 10.33
CA SER A 89 -2.14 10.38 11.00
C SER A 89 -1.32 11.39 10.17
N LEU A 90 -1.56 11.46 8.86
CA LEU A 90 -0.86 12.38 7.94
C LEU A 90 -1.64 13.67 7.67
N ALA A 91 -2.92 13.72 8.04
CA ALA A 91 -3.81 14.88 7.92
C ALA A 91 -3.59 15.91 9.05
#